data_AF-A0A9P1C6W0-F1
#
_entry.id   AF-A0A9P1C6W0-F1
#
_cell.length_a   1.000
_cell.length_b   1.000
_cell.length_c   1.000
_cell.angle_alpha   90.00
_cell.angle_beta   90.00
_cell.angle_gamma   90.00
#
_symmetry.space_group_name_H-M   'P 1'
#
loop_
_entity.id
_entity.type
_entity.pdbx_description
1 polymer ?
#
loop_
_entity_poly.entity_id
_entity_poly.type
_entity_poly.pdbx_seq_one_letter_code
_entity_poly.pdbx_strand_id
1 'polypeptide(L)'
;DFGMARVLEEGITELLTSQLGTVSHMPPELLHLEERRLSKKADIWAIGMLLYEIVAGEIPYKGMMVPSIILFVATGKRLSLPEHVEKYLVDIFHLCQVDLDDRPSAEELLSILQEGCDAQ
;
A
#
# COMPACT_ATOMS: atom_id res chain seq x y z
N ASP A 1 -3.63 -14.17 -4.81
CA ASP A 1 -4.40 -15.11 -4.00
C ASP A 1 -5.21 -14.32 -2.98
N PHE A 2 -6.49 -14.02 -3.27
CA PHE A 2 -7.30 -13.08 -2.47
C PHE A 2 -8.12 -13.77 -1.36
N GLY A 3 -8.31 -15.09 -1.45
CA GLY A 3 -9.17 -15.85 -0.52
C GLY A 3 -8.50 -16.23 0.79
N MET A 4 -7.17 -16.36 0.80
CA MET A 4 -6.42 -16.76 2.00
C MET A 4 -6.32 -15.66 3.06
N ALA A 5 -6.50 -14.39 2.70
CA ALA A 5 -6.41 -13.26 3.63
C ALA A 5 -7.42 -13.35 4.78
N ARG A 6 -8.62 -13.91 4.53
CA ARG A 6 -9.66 -14.09 5.56
C ARG A 6 -9.40 -15.24 6.52
N VAL A 7 -8.66 -16.27 6.09
CA VAL A 7 -8.35 -17.45 6.91
C VAL A 7 -7.23 -17.16 7.91
N LEU A 8 -6.38 -16.16 7.63
CA LEU A 8 -5.28 -15.75 8.49
C LEU A 8 -5.73 -15.04 9.77
N GLU A 9 -6.99 -14.60 9.87
CA GLU A 9 -7.56 -13.88 11.02
C GLU A 9 -7.49 -14.72 12.32
N GLU A 10 -7.52 -16.04 12.21
CA GLU A 10 -7.53 -16.97 13.35
C GLU A 10 -6.13 -17.39 13.86
N GLY A 11 -5.03 -17.05 13.15
CA GLY A 11 -3.68 -17.57 13.42
C GLY A 11 -2.54 -16.54 13.49
N ILE A 12 -2.87 -15.26 13.65
CA ILE A 12 -1.96 -14.12 13.41
C ILE A 12 -0.69 -14.13 14.28
N THR A 13 -0.72 -14.73 15.48
CA THR A 13 0.42 -14.72 16.40
C THR A 13 1.60 -15.57 15.92
N GLU A 14 1.35 -16.65 15.16
CA GLU A 14 2.41 -17.54 14.65
C GLU A 14 3.00 -17.09 13.30
N LEU A 15 2.35 -16.16 12.59
CA LEU A 15 2.78 -15.67 11.27
C LEU A 15 3.82 -14.53 11.31
N LEU A 16 4.30 -14.12 12.49
CA LEU A 16 5.29 -13.05 12.69
C LEU A 16 6.65 -13.30 12.03
N THR A 17 6.88 -14.52 11.56
CA THR A 17 8.14 -14.97 10.94
C THR A 17 8.15 -14.98 9.41
N SER A 18 6.99 -14.91 8.72
CA SER A 18 6.92 -14.81 7.24
C SER A 18 6.72 -13.38 6.72
N GLN A 19 6.95 -12.37 7.58
CA GLN A 19 6.04 -11.23 7.72
C GLN A 19 6.48 -9.90 7.09
N LEU A 20 7.60 -9.85 6.37
CA LEU A 20 8.04 -8.61 5.68
C LEU A 20 7.13 -8.24 4.51
N GLY A 21 6.77 -9.21 3.66
CA GLY A 21 5.99 -8.96 2.45
C GLY A 21 4.56 -8.47 2.71
N THR A 22 3.94 -8.91 3.81
CA THR A 22 2.60 -8.43 4.17
C THR A 22 2.67 -7.04 4.82
N VAL A 23 3.62 -6.79 5.75
CA VAL A 23 3.70 -5.51 6.45
C VAL A 23 4.05 -4.36 5.50
N SER A 24 4.91 -4.59 4.49
CA SER A 24 5.26 -3.55 3.51
C SER A 24 4.06 -3.07 2.69
N HIS A 25 2.98 -3.84 2.63
CA HIS A 25 1.75 -3.53 1.91
C HIS A 25 0.59 -3.13 2.83
N MET A 26 0.79 -3.13 4.16
CA MET A 26 -0.27 -2.79 5.10
C MET A 26 -0.42 -1.26 5.25
N PRO A 27 -1.65 -0.74 5.19
CA PRO A 27 -1.93 0.65 5.51
C PRO A 27 -1.87 0.92 7.02
N PRO A 28 -1.71 2.18 7.45
CA PRO A 28 -1.57 2.56 8.86
C PRO A 28 -2.67 1.98 9.76
N GLU A 29 -3.93 1.99 9.31
CA GLU A 29 -5.07 1.49 10.10
C GLU A 29 -4.98 -0.01 10.44
N LEU A 30 -4.29 -0.82 9.62
CA LEU A 30 -4.11 -2.26 9.89
C LEU A 30 -2.88 -2.56 10.75
N LEU A 31 -2.01 -1.57 10.95
CA LEU A 31 -0.84 -1.68 11.83
C LEU A 31 -1.22 -1.52 13.31
N HIS A 32 -2.35 -0.87 13.59
CA HIS A 32 -2.93 -0.81 14.93
C HIS A 32 -3.56 -2.16 15.29
N LEU A 33 -3.17 -2.72 16.43
CA LEU A 33 -3.58 -4.07 16.86
C LEU A 33 -5.04 -4.17 17.31
N GLU A 34 -5.69 -3.04 17.59
CA GLU A 34 -6.98 -3.01 18.27
C GLU A 34 -8.17 -3.17 17.31
N GLU A 35 -8.06 -2.76 16.04
CA GLU A 35 -9.16 -2.85 15.06
C GLU A 35 -8.67 -3.11 13.62
N ARG A 36 -8.22 -4.34 13.35
CA ARG A 36 -7.85 -4.76 11.99
C ARG A 36 -9.08 -5.04 11.13
N ARG A 37 -9.73 -4.01 10.60
CA ARG A 37 -10.82 -4.18 9.63
C ARG A 37 -10.29 -4.11 8.21
N LEU A 38 -10.21 -5.27 7.55
CA LEU A 38 -9.97 -5.33 6.12
C LEU A 38 -11.05 -4.53 5.38
N SER A 39 -10.62 -3.64 4.49
CA SER A 39 -11.51 -2.77 3.73
C SER A 39 -11.02 -2.63 2.29
N LYS A 40 -11.91 -2.26 1.39
CA LYS A 40 -11.52 -1.91 0.01
C LYS A 40 -10.47 -0.79 -0.01
N LYS A 41 -10.48 0.13 0.97
CA LYS A 41 -9.49 1.21 1.08
C LYS A 41 -8.11 0.71 1.54
N ALA A 42 -8.05 -0.42 2.23
CA ALA A 42 -6.78 -1.10 2.52
C ALA A 42 -6.20 -1.72 1.24
N ASP A 43 -7.03 -2.29 0.37
CA ASP A 43 -6.59 -2.78 -0.94
C ASP A 43 -6.04 -1.65 -1.81
N ILE A 44 -6.63 -0.45 -1.75
CA ILE A 44 -6.13 0.74 -2.47
C ILE A 44 -4.71 1.13 -2.03
N TRP A 45 -4.43 1.08 -0.73
CA TRP A 45 -3.07 1.28 -0.24
C TRP A 45 -2.11 0.20 -0.78
N ALA A 46 -2.52 -1.07 -0.71
CA ALA A 46 -1.71 -2.18 -1.20
C ALA A 46 -1.44 -2.05 -2.72
N ILE A 47 -2.40 -1.55 -3.51
CA ILE A 47 -2.22 -1.22 -4.92
C ILE A 47 -1.14 -0.14 -5.11
N GLY A 48 -1.11 0.87 -4.25
CA GLY A 48 -0.03 1.88 -4.26
C GLY A 48 1.35 1.26 -4.01
N MET A 49 1.45 0.37 -3.03
CA MET A 49 2.70 -0.35 -2.74
C MET A 49 3.12 -1.28 -3.88
N LEU A 50 2.16 -1.95 -4.54
CA LEU A 50 2.42 -2.73 -5.76
C LEU A 50 2.88 -1.85 -6.92
N LEU A 51 2.29 -0.67 -7.10
CA LEU A 51 2.73 0.30 -8.11
C LEU A 51 4.17 0.74 -7.84
N TYR A 52 4.54 0.95 -6.58
CA TYR A 52 5.94 1.21 -6.20
C TYR A 52 6.86 0.08 -6.66
N GLU A 53 6.50 -1.18 -6.44
CA GLU A 53 7.30 -2.33 -6.88
C GLU A 53 7.50 -2.36 -8.39
N ILE A 54 6.42 -2.10 -9.14
CA ILE A 54 6.44 -2.11 -10.61
C ILE A 54 7.34 -0.98 -11.15
N VAL A 55 7.22 0.22 -10.58
CA VAL A 55 7.88 1.42 -11.10
C VAL A 55 9.32 1.55 -10.59
N ALA A 56 9.56 1.29 -9.31
CA ALA A 56 10.88 1.39 -8.70
C ALA A 56 11.73 0.11 -8.91
N GLY A 57 11.11 -1.02 -9.25
CA GLY A 57 11.80 -2.31 -9.37
C GLY A 57 12.30 -2.87 -8.03
N GLU A 58 11.81 -2.34 -6.91
CA GLU A 58 12.22 -2.73 -5.56
C GLU A 58 11.02 -2.91 -4.63
N ILE A 59 11.14 -3.80 -3.65
CA ILE A 59 10.14 -4.00 -2.60
C ILE A 59 10.02 -2.71 -1.76
N PRO A 60 8.81 -2.27 -1.37
CA PRO A 60 8.62 -1.10 -0.54
C PRO A 60 9.39 -1.24 0.76
N TYR A 61 10.04 -0.16 1.20
CA TYR A 61 10.84 -0.12 2.43
C TYR A 61 12.02 -1.11 2.46
N LYS A 62 12.58 -1.49 1.29
CA LYS A 62 13.76 -2.35 1.21
C LYS A 62 14.86 -1.92 2.17
N GLY A 63 15.33 -2.87 2.99
CA GLY A 63 16.38 -2.63 4.00
C GLY A 63 15.88 -2.09 5.35
N MET A 64 14.59 -1.77 5.49
CA MET A 64 14.00 -1.38 6.78
C MET A 64 13.53 -2.61 7.58
N MET A 65 13.70 -2.56 8.90
CA MET A 65 13.09 -3.56 9.78
C MET A 65 11.60 -3.28 9.96
N VAL A 66 10.80 -4.32 10.20
CA VAL A 66 9.34 -4.23 10.41
C VAL A 66 8.94 -3.13 11.41
N PRO A 67 9.54 -3.01 12.61
CA PRO A 67 9.19 -1.92 13.53
C PRO A 67 9.47 -0.51 12.97
N SER A 68 10.51 -0.38 12.14
CA SER A 68 10.84 0.89 11.48
C SER A 68 9.83 1.25 10.39
N ILE A 69 9.32 0.25 9.66
CA ILE A 69 8.23 0.44 8.67
C ILE A 69 6.98 0.91 9.39
N ILE A 70 6.60 0.22 10.48
CA ILE A 70 5.43 0.56 11.28
C ILE A 70 5.53 2.01 11.78
N LEU A 71 6.66 2.39 12.37
CA LEU A 71 6.87 3.75 12.86
C LEU A 71 6.85 4.78 11.72
N PHE A 72 7.46 4.49 10.57
CA PHE A 72 7.48 5.38 9.41
C PHE A 72 6.06 5.69 8.94
N VAL A 73 5.25 4.65 8.72
CA VAL A 73 3.88 4.77 8.23
C VAL A 73 2.97 5.44 9.27
N ALA A 74 3.08 5.03 10.54
CA ALA A 74 2.28 5.56 11.65
C ALA A 74 2.57 7.04 11.97
N THR A 75 3.77 7.54 11.64
CA THR A 75 4.12 8.96 11.80
C THR A 75 3.74 9.83 10.61
N GLY A 76 2.93 9.31 9.67
CA GLY A 76 2.45 10.06 8.51
C GLY A 76 3.46 10.16 7.37
N LYS A 77 4.65 9.55 7.49
CA LYS A 77 5.61 9.52 6.37
C LYS A 77 5.11 8.57 5.29
N ARG A 78 5.44 8.89 4.03
CA ARG A 78 5.03 8.15 2.82
C ARG A 78 6.23 7.92 1.92
N LEU A 79 6.16 6.87 1.10
CA LEU A 79 7.16 6.60 0.07
C LEU A 79 6.96 7.57 -1.08
N SER A 80 8.04 7.81 -1.84
CA SER A 80 8.05 8.59 -3.07
C SER A 80 8.58 7.73 -4.22
N LEU A 81 8.06 7.97 -5.42
CA LEU A 81 8.60 7.36 -6.64
C LEU A 81 9.84 8.11 -7.15
N PRO A 82 10.68 7.48 -8.01
CA PRO A 82 11.81 8.13 -8.67
C PRO A 82 11.40 9.33 -9.54
N GLU A 83 12.34 10.24 -9.82
CA GLU A 83 12.09 11.49 -10.57
C GLU A 83 11.72 11.31 -12.05
N HIS A 84 11.97 10.13 -12.63
CA HIS A 84 11.74 9.84 -14.05
C HIS A 84 10.40 9.12 -14.33
N VAL A 85 9.46 9.20 -13.39
CA VAL A 85 8.16 8.55 -13.49
C VAL A 85 7.12 9.50 -14.02
N GLU A 86 6.26 9.00 -14.90
CA GLU A 86 5.15 9.78 -15.46
C GLU A 86 4.26 10.36 -14.37
N LYS A 87 3.86 11.63 -14.54
CA LYS A 87 3.14 12.38 -13.51
C LYS A 87 1.86 11.65 -13.04
N TYR A 88 1.11 11.05 -13.96
CA TYR A 88 -0.13 10.35 -13.61
C TYR A 88 0.11 9.15 -12.68
N LEU A 89 1.24 8.45 -12.83
CA LEU A 89 1.62 7.36 -11.92
C LEU A 89 2.04 7.89 -10.55
N VAL A 90 2.74 9.02 -10.51
CA VAL A 90 3.09 9.72 -9.27
C VAL A 90 1.83 10.18 -8.53
N ASP A 91 0.86 10.74 -9.24
CA ASP A 91 -0.41 11.20 -8.67
C ASP A 91 -1.21 10.01 -8.10
N ILE A 92 -1.38 8.92 -8.87
CA ILE A 92 -2.02 7.68 -8.40
C ILE A 92 -1.34 7.15 -7.14
N PHE A 93 0.00 7.09 -7.14
CA PHE A 93 0.75 6.57 -6.01
C PHE A 93 0.58 7.40 -4.73
N HIS A 94 0.53 8.72 -4.85
CA HIS A 94 0.23 9.59 -3.71
C HIS A 94 -1.21 9.42 -3.22
N LEU A 95 -2.18 9.31 -4.13
CA LEU A 95 -3.59 9.09 -3.79
C LEU A 95 -3.82 7.76 -3.06
N CYS A 96 -3.07 6.71 -3.39
CA CYS A 96 -3.15 5.44 -2.66
C CYS A 96 -2.69 5.55 -1.19
N GLN A 97 -1.88 6.56 -0.87
CA GLN A 97 -1.19 6.73 0.39
C GLN A 97 -1.82 7.77 1.33
N VAL A 98 -2.93 8.41 0.94
CA VAL A 98 -3.63 9.38 1.81
C VAL A 98 -4.36 8.68 2.96
N ASP A 99 -4.98 9.47 3.84
CA ASP A 99 -5.76 8.96 4.95
C ASP A 99 -6.98 8.17 4.47
N LEU A 100 -7.43 7.20 5.28
CA LEU A 100 -8.39 6.17 4.86
C LEU A 100 -9.66 6.73 4.19
N ASP A 101 -10.19 7.83 4.71
CA ASP A 101 -11.43 8.44 4.24
C ASP A 101 -11.25 9.18 2.90
N ASP A 102 -10.04 9.68 2.63
CA ASP A 102 -9.70 10.44 1.42
C ASP A 102 -9.15 9.56 0.30
N ARG A 103 -8.78 8.30 0.59
CA ARG A 103 -8.28 7.38 -0.43
C ARG A 103 -9.37 7.19 -1.50
N PRO A 104 -9.04 7.17 -2.80
CA PRO A 104 -10.03 6.98 -3.86
C PRO A 104 -10.58 5.54 -3.89
N SER A 105 -11.57 5.29 -4.73
CA SER A 105 -11.95 3.93 -5.12
C SER A 105 -11.04 3.38 -6.23
N ALA A 106 -11.14 2.09 -6.49
CA ALA A 106 -10.40 1.46 -7.58
C ALA A 106 -10.86 1.98 -8.94
N GLU A 107 -12.15 2.29 -9.06
CA GLU A 107 -12.75 2.89 -10.25
C GLU A 107 -12.18 4.29 -10.53
N GLU A 108 -12.05 5.13 -9.50
CA GLU A 108 -11.45 6.46 -9.62
C GLU A 108 -9.97 6.38 -10.05
N LEU A 109 -9.20 5.46 -9.44
CA LEU A 109 -7.80 5.23 -9.86
C LEU A 109 -7.69 4.76 -11.31
N LEU A 110 -8.61 3.88 -11.74
CA LEU A 110 -8.64 3.39 -13.11
C LEU A 110 -8.92 4.52 -14.10
N SER A 111 -9.82 5.44 -13.78
CA SER A 111 -10.08 6.61 -14.63
C SER A 111 -8.83 7.48 -14.80
N ILE A 112 -8.11 7.78 -13.71
CA ILE A 112 -6.86 8.55 -13.77
C ILE A 112 -5.80 7.82 -14.61
N LEU A 113 -5.71 6.49 -14.46
CA LEU A 113 -4.76 5.68 -15.22
C LEU A 113 -5.06 5.70 -16.72
N GLN A 114 -6.34 5.61 -17.10
CA GLN A 114 -6.77 5.66 -18.50
C GLN A 114 -6.51 7.03 -19.12
N GLU A 115 -6.90 8.10 -18.44
CA GLU A 115 -6.65 9.47 -18.90
C GLU A 115 -5.15 9.76 -19.07
N GLY A 116 -4.32 9.27 -18.14
CA GLY A 116 -2.87 9.40 -18.21
C GLY A 116 -2.25 8.67 -19.40
N CYS A 117 -2.71 7.44 -19.69
CA CYS A 117 -2.24 6.65 -20.83
C CYS A 117 -2.66 7.26 -22.18
N ASP A 118 -3.88 7.80 -22.27
CA ASP A 118 -4.42 8.39 -23.50
C ASP A 118 -3.79 9.75 -23.85
N ALA A 119 -3.15 10.40 -22.88
CA ALA A 119 -2.49 11.71 -23.04
C ALA A 119 -1.03 11.63 -23.52
N GLN A 120 -0.47 10.42 -23.70
CA GLN A 120 0.89 10.16 -24.19
C GLN A 120 0.94 9.93 -25.70
#